data_AF-A0A1Q5J3H0-F1
#
_entry.id   AF-A0A1Q5J3H0-F1
#
_cell.length_a   1.000
_cell.length_b   1.000
_cell.length_c   1.000
_cell.angle_alpha   90.00
_cell.angle_beta   90.00
_cell.angle_gamma   90.00
#
_symmetry.space_group_name_H-M   'P 1'
#
loop_
_entity.id
_entity.type
_entity.pdbx_description
1 polymer ?
#
loop_
_entity_poly.entity_id
_entity_poly.type
_entity_poly.pdbx_seq_one_letter_code
_entity_poly.pdbx_strand_id
1 'polypeptide(L)'
;MHDPFDPPQVRQVARGEYPLWDEALAVLNQDLAATLPEQAPLQLLAQPSYEDDEPERVYVALANGEWHGPYLYPETPEDSADALAIVADAAQDTVSECLWQAWPLCAEHNLGMHTRDVEGLLSWWCSGKRPGGGPDHIRAAVGALDGV
;
A
#
# COMPACT_ATOMS: atom_id res chain seq x y z
N MET A 1 21.80 27.90 7.43
CA MET A 1 20.70 28.30 8.34
C MET A 1 19.45 27.77 7.67
N HIS A 2 18.89 26.66 8.15
CA HIS A 2 17.61 26.13 7.68
C HIS A 2 16.51 26.92 8.38
N ASP A 3 15.46 27.28 7.65
CA ASP A 3 14.28 27.91 8.24
C ASP A 3 13.52 26.82 9.03
N PRO A 4 13.19 27.01 10.32
CA PRO A 4 12.43 26.03 11.09
C PRO A 4 11.01 25.76 10.54
N PHE A 5 10.55 26.56 9.56
CA PHE A 5 9.29 26.35 8.87
C PHE A 5 9.43 25.71 7.47
N ASP A 6 10.65 25.43 7.00
CA ASP A 6 10.84 24.66 5.77
C ASP A 6 10.39 23.21 6.05
N PRO A 7 9.48 22.65 5.23
CA PRO A 7 9.09 21.25 5.40
C PRO A 7 10.33 20.37 5.22
N PRO A 8 10.52 19.34 6.07
CA PRO A 8 11.63 18.43 5.94
C PRO A 8 11.63 17.84 4.53
N GLN A 9 12.76 17.95 3.85
CA GLN A 9 12.87 17.57 2.45
C GLN A 9 12.69 16.06 2.34
N VAL A 10 11.55 15.64 1.80
CA VAL A 10 11.29 14.23 1.54
C VAL A 10 12.24 13.71 0.48
N ARG A 11 12.72 12.48 0.67
CA ARG A 11 13.58 11.78 -0.29
C ARG A 11 12.92 10.51 -0.75
N GLN A 12 13.22 10.12 -1.98
CA GLN A 12 12.92 8.78 -2.44
C GLN A 12 13.84 7.78 -1.73
N VAL A 13 13.25 6.70 -1.21
CA VAL A 13 13.99 5.60 -0.61
C VAL A 13 14.66 4.79 -1.71
N ALA A 14 15.93 4.44 -1.51
CA ALA A 14 16.67 3.64 -2.47
C ALA A 14 16.27 2.16 -2.38
N ARG A 15 16.16 1.49 -3.53
CA ARG A 15 15.94 0.04 -3.55
C ARG A 15 17.05 -0.69 -2.80
N GLY A 16 16.68 -1.61 -1.93
CA GLY A 16 17.55 -2.38 -1.04
C GLY A 16 17.73 -1.77 0.34
N GLU A 17 17.25 -0.54 0.57
CA GLU A 17 17.28 0.09 1.89
C GLU A 17 16.28 -0.56 2.86
N TYR A 18 15.11 -0.98 2.35
CA TYR A 18 14.11 -1.75 3.09
C TYR A 18 13.65 -2.96 2.25
N PRO A 19 14.43 -4.05 2.22
CA PRO A 19 14.19 -5.17 1.29
C PRO A 19 12.80 -5.82 1.41
N LEU A 20 12.29 -6.00 2.65
CA LEU A 20 10.96 -6.57 2.86
C LEU A 20 9.85 -5.68 2.29
N TRP A 21 9.99 -4.36 2.41
CA TRP A 21 9.03 -3.42 1.84
C TRP A 21 9.16 -3.28 0.34
N ASP A 22 10.38 -3.36 -0.21
CA ASP A 22 10.59 -3.39 -1.65
C ASP A 22 9.90 -4.62 -2.29
N GLU A 23 10.02 -5.78 -1.66
CA GLU A 23 9.36 -7.01 -2.10
C GLU A 23 7.84 -6.90 -2.02
N ALA A 24 7.32 -6.43 -0.88
CA ALA A 24 5.90 -6.18 -0.68
C ALA A 24 5.33 -5.19 -1.72
N LEU A 25 6.04 -4.09 -1.96
CA LEU A 25 5.63 -3.07 -2.92
C LEU A 25 5.67 -3.59 -4.36
N ALA A 26 6.64 -4.46 -4.69
CA ALA A 26 6.70 -5.10 -6.00
C ALA A 26 5.51 -6.04 -6.24
N VAL A 27 5.02 -6.74 -5.21
CA VAL A 27 3.80 -7.57 -5.28
C VAL A 27 2.58 -6.67 -5.48
N LEU A 28 2.39 -5.65 -4.64
CA LEU A 28 1.25 -4.72 -4.74
C LEU A 28 1.20 -3.95 -6.06
N ASN A 29 2.34 -3.59 -6.62
CA ASN A 29 2.40 -2.88 -7.89
C ASN A 29 1.93 -3.75 -9.08
N GLN A 30 1.86 -5.09 -8.93
CA GLN A 30 1.21 -5.95 -9.93
C GLN A 30 -0.30 -5.70 -9.94
N ASP A 31 -0.91 -5.66 -8.76
CA ASP A 31 -2.34 -5.35 -8.60
C ASP A 31 -2.66 -3.92 -9.02
N LEU A 32 -1.81 -2.95 -8.68
CA LEU A 32 -1.98 -1.57 -9.10
C LEU A 32 -1.96 -1.48 -10.63
N ALA A 33 -0.97 -2.08 -11.28
CA ALA A 33 -0.87 -2.06 -12.74
C ALA A 33 -2.06 -2.76 -13.42
N ALA A 34 -2.59 -3.82 -12.81
CA ALA A 34 -3.76 -4.53 -13.32
C ALA A 34 -5.05 -3.70 -13.19
N THR A 35 -5.22 -2.97 -12.09
CA THR A 35 -6.49 -2.30 -11.75
C THR A 35 -6.51 -0.80 -12.05
N LEU A 36 -5.35 -0.16 -12.16
CA LEU A 36 -5.14 1.26 -12.44
C LEU A 36 -3.92 1.44 -13.39
N PRO A 37 -4.01 0.98 -14.65
CA PRO A 37 -2.86 0.94 -15.57
C PRO A 37 -2.26 2.31 -15.93
N GLU A 38 -2.99 3.40 -15.71
CA GLU A 38 -2.55 4.78 -15.90
C GLU A 38 -1.65 5.28 -14.76
N GLN A 39 -1.66 4.58 -13.61
CA GLN A 39 -0.80 4.90 -12.49
C GLN A 39 0.57 4.23 -12.67
N ALA A 40 1.61 5.04 -12.52
CA ALA A 40 2.97 4.50 -12.38
C ALA A 40 3.09 3.75 -11.03
N PRO A 41 4.05 2.81 -10.91
CA PRO A 41 4.25 2.07 -9.68
C PRO A 41 4.38 2.97 -8.45
N LEU A 42 3.79 2.55 -7.34
CA LEU A 42 4.02 3.15 -6.02
C LEU A 42 5.49 3.07 -5.65
N GLN A 43 5.92 4.00 -4.81
CA GLN A 43 7.29 4.13 -4.33
C GLN A 43 7.33 4.33 -2.81
N LEU A 44 8.49 4.09 -2.21
CA LEU A 44 8.76 4.45 -0.82
C LEU A 44 9.36 5.85 -0.75
N LEU A 45 8.83 6.69 0.14
CA LEU A 45 9.39 8.00 0.49
C LEU A 45 9.80 8.01 1.96
N ALA A 46 10.95 8.60 2.24
CA ALA A 46 11.39 8.87 3.61
C ALA A 46 11.27 10.37 3.89
N GLN A 47 10.57 10.69 4.98
CA GLN A 47 10.51 12.02 5.55
C GLN A 47 11.39 12.07 6.79
N PRO A 48 12.36 13.00 6.85
CA PRO A 48 13.08 13.28 8.09
C PRO A 48 12.11 13.58 9.24
N SER A 49 12.40 13.04 10.43
CA SER A 49 11.63 13.47 11.60
C SER A 49 11.90 14.94 11.90
N TYR A 50 10.93 15.59 12.53
CA TYR A 50 11.08 16.96 13.04
C TYR A 50 11.97 17.02 14.29
N GLU A 51 12.18 15.88 14.95
CA GLU A 51 13.06 15.72 16.11
C GLU A 51 14.38 15.08 15.67
N ASP A 52 15.52 15.69 16.03
CA ASP A 52 16.86 15.32 15.55
C ASP A 52 17.28 13.87 15.89
N ASP A 53 16.67 13.25 16.90
CA ASP A 53 17.00 11.91 17.39
C ASP A 53 16.00 10.82 16.96
N GLU A 54 14.97 11.18 16.17
CA GLU A 54 14.00 10.21 15.67
C GLU A 54 14.41 9.69 14.27
N PRO A 55 14.20 8.39 13.98
CA PRO A 55 14.43 7.86 12.65
C PRO A 55 13.49 8.51 11.62
N GLU A 56 13.90 8.48 10.36
CA GLU A 56 13.04 8.90 9.25
C GLU A 56 11.76 8.07 9.21
N ARG A 57 10.66 8.72 8.84
CA ARG A 57 9.35 8.07 8.65
C ARG A 57 9.21 7.68 7.19
N VAL A 58 8.99 6.40 6.94
CA VAL A 58 8.87 5.87 5.59
C VAL A 58 7.39 5.73 5.22
N TYR A 59 7.00 6.14 4.02
CA TYR A 59 5.63 6.12 3.54
C TYR A 59 5.54 5.39 2.20
N VAL A 60 4.41 4.76 1.93
CA VAL A 60 4.03 4.38 0.57
C VAL A 60 3.46 5.62 -0.11
N ALA A 61 3.95 5.93 -1.31
CA ALA A 61 3.58 7.12 -2.06
C ALA A 61 3.23 6.79 -3.52
N LEU A 62 2.42 7.64 -4.13
CA LEU A 62 2.29 7.70 -5.57
C LEU A 62 3.62 8.10 -6.22
N ALA A 63 3.78 7.82 -7.52
CA ALA A 63 5.01 8.12 -8.26
C ALA A 63 5.31 9.63 -8.34
N ASN A 64 4.28 10.49 -8.26
CA ASN A 64 4.44 11.94 -8.20
C ASN A 64 4.91 12.45 -6.82
N GLY A 65 5.01 11.54 -5.85
CA GLY A 65 5.48 11.80 -4.50
C GLY A 65 4.38 12.21 -3.51
N GLU A 66 3.10 12.09 -3.85
CA GLU A 66 1.99 12.28 -2.91
C GLU A 66 1.75 11.03 -2.07
N TRP A 67 1.47 11.19 -0.78
CA TRP A 67 1.10 10.11 0.14
C TRP A 67 0.09 10.59 1.17
N HIS A 68 -0.74 9.65 1.66
CA HIS A 68 -1.73 9.93 2.72
C HIS A 68 -1.88 8.77 3.72
N GLY A 69 -1.32 7.59 3.42
CA GLY A 69 -1.30 6.47 4.35
C GLY A 69 -0.35 6.68 5.54
N PRO A 70 -0.47 5.83 6.57
CA PRO A 70 0.42 5.85 7.73
C PRO A 70 1.88 5.61 7.32
N TYR A 71 2.81 6.07 8.17
CA TYR A 71 4.20 5.68 8.01
C TYR A 71 4.41 4.22 8.43
N LEU A 72 5.35 3.57 7.77
CA LEU A 72 5.79 2.22 8.01
C LEU A 72 6.85 2.23 9.12
N TYR A 73 6.70 1.33 10.09
CA TYR A 73 7.65 1.15 11.17
C TYR A 73 8.62 0.02 10.81
N PRO A 74 9.93 0.30 10.60
CA PRO A 74 10.91 -0.68 10.14
C PRO A 74 11.03 -1.93 11.03
N GLU A 75 10.77 -1.78 12.32
CA GLU A 75 10.84 -2.84 13.33
C GLU A 75 9.58 -3.70 13.44
N THR A 76 8.51 -3.38 12.72
CA THR A 76 7.21 -4.07 12.85
C THR A 76 7.09 -5.36 12.04
N PRO A 77 7.56 -5.48 10.78
CA PRO A 77 7.39 -6.73 10.04
C PRO A 77 8.29 -7.83 10.59
N GLU A 78 7.72 -8.95 11.03
CA GLU A 78 8.49 -10.13 11.45
C GLU A 78 8.95 -10.96 10.25
N ASP A 79 8.16 -10.97 9.17
CA ASP A 79 8.46 -11.65 7.91
C ASP A 79 7.87 -10.94 6.66
N SER A 80 8.00 -11.57 5.50
CA SER A 80 7.50 -11.03 4.22
C SER A 80 5.97 -10.92 4.14
N ALA A 81 5.23 -11.78 4.83
CA ALA A 81 3.76 -11.72 4.83
C ALA A 81 3.27 -10.54 5.67
N ASP A 82 3.89 -10.31 6.84
CA ASP A 82 3.63 -9.14 7.67
C ASP A 82 3.98 -7.85 6.94
N ALA A 83 5.14 -7.81 6.28
CA ALA A 83 5.55 -6.67 5.46
C ALA A 83 4.54 -6.38 4.35
N LEU A 84 4.02 -7.41 3.68
CA LEU A 84 3.00 -7.25 2.64
C LEU A 84 1.69 -6.70 3.21
N ALA A 85 1.25 -7.16 4.39
CA ALA A 85 0.04 -6.66 5.03
C ALA A 85 0.16 -5.18 5.40
N ILE A 86 1.28 -4.79 6.01
CA ILE A 86 1.56 -3.41 6.44
C ILE A 86 1.64 -2.46 5.23
N VAL A 87 2.38 -2.86 4.19
CA VAL A 87 2.52 -2.03 2.97
C VAL A 87 1.19 -1.96 2.21
N ALA A 88 0.40 -3.04 2.19
CA ALA A 88 -0.90 -3.06 1.51
C ALA A 88 -1.87 -2.07 2.17
N ASP A 89 -1.97 -2.07 3.50
CA ASP A 89 -2.82 -1.14 4.26
C ASP A 89 -2.42 0.33 3.96
N ALA A 90 -1.13 0.65 4.07
CA ALA A 90 -0.64 2.00 3.78
C ALA A 90 -0.82 2.42 2.31
N ALA A 91 -0.70 1.46 1.37
CA ALA A 91 -0.96 1.68 -0.05
C ALA A 91 -2.45 1.95 -0.31
N GLN A 92 -3.36 1.22 0.34
CA GLN A 92 -4.81 1.43 0.18
C GLN A 92 -5.20 2.84 0.58
N ASP A 93 -4.75 3.31 1.75
CA ASP A 93 -5.02 4.66 2.23
C ASP A 93 -4.44 5.71 1.27
N THR A 94 -3.18 5.54 0.87
CA THR A 94 -2.52 6.47 -0.04
C THR A 94 -3.23 6.57 -1.38
N VAL A 95 -3.50 5.44 -2.04
CA VAL A 95 -4.18 5.44 -3.33
C VAL A 95 -5.59 6.00 -3.18
N SER A 96 -6.30 5.63 -2.11
CA SER A 96 -7.70 6.03 -1.94
C SER A 96 -7.85 7.52 -1.68
N GLU A 97 -7.02 8.09 -0.82
CA GLU A 97 -7.07 9.50 -0.45
C GLU A 97 -6.46 10.41 -1.53
N CYS A 98 -5.35 10.00 -2.16
CA CYS A 98 -4.74 10.81 -3.22
C CYS A 98 -5.60 10.83 -4.49
N LEU A 99 -6.17 9.69 -4.89
CA LEU A 99 -6.93 9.57 -6.13
C LEU A 99 -8.44 9.77 -5.93
N TRP A 100 -8.91 9.95 -4.69
CA TRP A 100 -10.32 10.12 -4.33
C TRP A 100 -11.21 8.99 -4.87
N GLN A 101 -10.72 7.75 -4.85
CA GLN A 101 -11.43 6.56 -5.29
C GLN A 101 -11.05 5.37 -4.42
N ALA A 102 -11.99 4.48 -4.10
CA ALA A 102 -11.62 3.26 -3.36
C ALA A 102 -10.68 2.39 -4.20
N TRP A 103 -9.65 1.81 -3.57
CA TRP A 103 -8.73 0.89 -4.24
C TRP A 103 -8.25 -0.27 -3.33
N PRO A 104 -8.13 -1.49 -3.87
CA PRO A 104 -8.64 -1.92 -5.17
C PRO A 104 -10.15 -2.15 -5.16
N LEU A 105 -10.80 -2.01 -6.32
CA LEU A 105 -12.23 -2.29 -6.48
C LEU A 105 -12.46 -3.77 -6.81
N CYS A 106 -13.46 -4.37 -6.19
CA CYS A 106 -13.94 -5.68 -6.56
C CYS A 106 -14.66 -5.61 -7.93
N ALA A 107 -14.11 -6.26 -8.95
CA ALA A 107 -14.70 -6.27 -10.29
C ALA A 107 -16.16 -6.79 -10.35
N GLU A 108 -16.56 -7.66 -9.40
CA GLU A 108 -17.90 -8.25 -9.39
C GLU A 108 -18.94 -7.35 -8.73
N HIS A 109 -18.56 -6.60 -7.70
CA HIS A 109 -19.51 -5.86 -6.84
C HIS A 109 -19.32 -4.34 -6.89
N ASN A 110 -18.23 -3.86 -7.50
CA ASN A 110 -17.83 -2.46 -7.52
C ASN A 110 -17.74 -1.84 -6.11
N LEU A 111 -17.19 -2.61 -5.17
CA LEU A 111 -16.95 -2.22 -3.79
C LEU A 111 -15.45 -2.19 -3.53
N GLY A 112 -14.97 -1.30 -2.66
CA GLY A 112 -13.60 -1.35 -2.14
C GLY A 112 -13.33 -2.70 -1.49
N MET A 113 -12.18 -3.29 -1.83
CA MET A 113 -11.66 -4.48 -1.20
C MET A 113 -10.80 -4.09 0.00
N HIS A 114 -10.64 -5.01 0.95
CA HIS A 114 -9.71 -4.92 2.05
C HIS A 114 -8.82 -6.16 2.06
N THR A 115 -7.63 -6.04 2.63
CA THR A 115 -6.78 -7.19 2.89
C THR A 115 -7.39 -8.09 3.96
N ARG A 116 -7.19 -9.40 3.80
CA ARG A 116 -7.60 -10.40 4.78
C ARG A 116 -6.68 -11.61 4.70
N ASP A 117 -6.23 -12.10 5.84
CA ASP A 117 -5.54 -13.39 5.90
C ASP A 117 -6.52 -14.53 5.63
N VAL A 118 -6.17 -15.39 4.68
CA VAL A 118 -6.88 -16.63 4.36
C VAL A 118 -5.87 -17.76 4.35
N GLU A 119 -5.84 -18.53 5.45
CA GLU A 119 -4.95 -19.68 5.61
C GLU A 119 -3.46 -19.32 5.45
N GLY A 120 -3.04 -18.15 5.96
CA GLY A 120 -1.67 -17.65 5.85
C GLY A 120 -1.34 -16.96 4.52
N LEU A 121 -2.35 -16.72 3.67
CA LEU A 121 -2.20 -15.97 2.42
C LEU A 121 -3.00 -14.68 2.48
N LEU A 122 -2.30 -13.55 2.40
CA LEU A 122 -2.93 -12.24 2.32
C LEU A 122 -3.72 -12.11 1.00
N SER A 123 -5.01 -11.84 1.12
CA SER A 123 -5.94 -11.84 -0.01
C SER A 123 -6.84 -10.61 -0.01
N TRP A 124 -7.27 -10.19 -1.21
CA TRP A 124 -8.28 -9.17 -1.39
C TRP A 124 -9.67 -9.72 -1.14
N TRP A 125 -10.40 -9.10 -0.22
CA TRP A 125 -11.74 -9.46 0.17
C TRP A 125 -12.69 -8.28 -0.01
N CYS A 126 -13.92 -8.53 -0.45
CA CYS A 126 -14.99 -7.52 -0.38
C CYS A 126 -16.20 -8.03 0.41
N SER A 127 -16.98 -7.08 0.94
CA SER A 127 -18.23 -7.34 1.65
C SER A 127 -19.43 -7.66 0.73
N GLY A 128 -19.21 -7.71 -0.59
CA GLY A 128 -20.23 -8.03 -1.58
C GLY A 128 -20.76 -9.46 -1.41
N LYS A 129 -22.09 -9.62 -1.41
CA LYS A 129 -22.74 -10.92 -1.35
C LYS A 129 -22.83 -11.53 -2.74
N ARG A 130 -22.38 -12.78 -2.89
CA ARG A 130 -22.61 -13.55 -4.11
C ARG A 130 -24.12 -13.73 -4.38
N PRO A 131 -24.56 -13.69 -5.66
CA PRO A 131 -25.93 -14.04 -6.01
C PRO A 131 -26.29 -15.44 -5.49
N GLY A 132 -27.34 -15.54 -4.68
CA GLY A 132 -27.77 -16.79 -4.02
C GLY A 132 -27.38 -16.93 -2.55
N GLY A 133 -26.60 -15.99 -2.01
CA GLY A 133 -26.08 -16.07 -0.64
C GLY A 133 -24.86 -16.98 -0.56
N GLY A 134 -23.82 -16.52 0.13
CA GLY A 134 -22.56 -17.23 0.27
C GLY A 134 -21.62 -16.46 1.19
N PRO A 135 -20.54 -17.11 1.68
CA PRO A 135 -19.58 -16.48 2.58
C PRO A 135 -18.80 -15.36 1.89
N ASP A 136 -18.03 -14.64 2.70
CA ASP A 136 -16.97 -13.69 2.37
C ASP A 136 -16.40 -13.81 0.95
N HIS A 137 -16.49 -12.73 0.16
CA HIS A 137 -16.03 -12.73 -1.21
C HIS A 137 -14.54 -12.43 -1.30
N ILE A 138 -13.73 -13.48 -1.24
CA ILE A 138 -12.30 -13.44 -1.58
C ILE A 138 -12.16 -13.40 -3.10
N ARG A 139 -11.47 -12.37 -3.60
CA ARG A 139 -11.25 -12.16 -5.05
C ARG A 139 -9.99 -12.85 -5.53
N ALA A 140 -8.85 -12.54 -4.91
CA ALA A 140 -7.55 -13.12 -5.24
C ALA A 140 -6.55 -12.89 -4.10
N ALA A 141 -5.41 -13.56 -4.14
CA ALA A 141 -4.25 -13.20 -3.33
C ALA A 141 -3.77 -11.78 -3.71
N VAL A 142 -3.12 -11.09 -2.77
CA VAL A 142 -2.43 -9.83 -3.08
C VAL A 142 -1.28 -10.12 -4.06
N GLY A 143 -1.20 -9.34 -5.13
CA GLY A 143 -0.33 -9.52 -6.30
C GLY A 143 -0.92 -10.37 -7.41
N ALA A 144 -2.13 -10.90 -7.25
CA ALA A 144 -2.79 -11.78 -8.20
C ALA A 144 -4.13 -11.23 -8.71
N LEU A 145 -4.39 -9.92 -8.60
CA LEU A 145 -5.53 -9.31 -9.27
C LEU A 145 -5.30 -9.27 -10.77
N ASP A 146 -6.30 -9.74 -11.50
CA ASP A 146 -6.41 -9.52 -12.94
C ASP A 146 -7.10 -8.17 -13.21
N GLY A 147 -6.74 -7.53 -14.33
CA GLY A 147 -7.42 -6.34 -14.80
C GLY A 147 -8.89 -6.60 -15.15
N VAL A 148 -9.70 -5.54 -15.09
CA VAL A 148 -11.12 -5.56 -15.46
C VAL A 148 -11.30 -5.43 -16.97
#